data_AF-A0A2K9HME0-F1
#
_entry.id   AF-A0A2K9HME0-F1
#
_cell.length_a   1.000
_cell.length_b   1.000
_cell.length_c   1.000
_cell.angle_alpha   90.00
_cell.angle_beta   90.00
_cell.angle_gamma   90.00
#
_symmetry.space_group_name_H-M   'P 1'
#
loop_
_entity.id
_entity.type
_entity.pdbx_description
1 polymer ?
#
loop_
_entity_poly.entity_id
_entity_poly.type
_entity_poly.pdbx_seq_one_letter_code
_entity_poly.pdbx_strand_id
1 'polypeptide(L)'
;MSDENLEIKKQGFYSAGGTVQKADGTFDPIKGQMSPEGQIRHSDHANVFYQLPSKGNGHNIMFLPGYGQSRVSYMSTPDGRPGFSDIFLKKGYGVYLIDQPRRGEAGQSSVPMTLSAQPDDLNWFTQFRLGLWPKFMKNAQFPTDDPRYRRN
;
A
#
# COMPACT_ATOMS: atom_id res chain seq x y z
N MET A 1 11.12 1.35 23.96
CA MET A 1 9.67 1.46 23.65
C MET A 1 8.98 0.41 24.49
N SER A 2 7.88 0.73 25.17
CA SER A 2 7.17 -0.24 26.02
C SER A 2 6.68 -1.43 25.20
N ASP A 3 6.79 -2.64 25.75
CA ASP A 3 6.23 -3.91 25.24
C ASP A 3 4.69 -3.93 25.31
N GLU A 4 4.04 -2.78 25.16
CA GLU A 4 2.59 -2.68 25.21
C GLU A 4 1.96 -3.25 23.95
N ASN A 5 1.05 -4.20 24.18
CA ASN A 5 0.25 -4.87 23.16
C ASN A 5 -0.62 -3.88 22.39
N LEU A 6 -0.88 -4.18 21.12
CA LEU A 6 -1.91 -3.52 20.33
C LEU A 6 -3.26 -4.19 20.61
N GLU A 7 -4.11 -3.53 21.39
CA GLU A 7 -5.48 -4.00 21.64
C GLU A 7 -6.41 -3.50 20.53
N ILE A 8 -6.78 -4.40 19.61
CA ILE A 8 -7.62 -4.10 18.45
C ILE A 8 -9.05 -4.59 18.72
N LYS A 9 -10.00 -3.66 18.70
CA LYS A 9 -11.44 -3.97 18.83
C LYS A 9 -12.00 -4.63 17.58
N LYS A 10 -11.59 -4.10 16.42
CA LYS A 10 -12.06 -4.54 15.11
C LYS A 10 -11.01 -4.23 14.06
N GLN A 11 -10.80 -5.14 13.14
CA GLN A 11 -10.01 -4.91 11.95
C GLN A 11 -10.61 -5.63 10.75
N GLY A 12 -10.21 -5.22 9.57
CA GLY A 12 -10.60 -5.89 8.34
C GLY A 12 -10.14 -5.10 7.12
N PHE A 13 -10.65 -5.50 5.97
CA PHE A 13 -10.44 -4.80 4.72
C PHE A 13 -11.74 -4.61 3.97
N TYR A 14 -11.79 -3.60 3.11
CA TYR A 14 -12.86 -3.40 2.15
C TYR A 14 -12.36 -2.66 0.90
N SER A 15 -13.06 -2.84 -0.21
CA SER A 15 -12.85 -2.04 -1.42
C SER A 15 -13.75 -0.82 -1.40
N ALA A 16 -13.27 0.32 -1.92
CA ALA A 16 -14.03 1.57 -1.98
C ALA A 16 -13.92 2.22 -3.36
N GLY A 17 -15.04 2.73 -3.87
CA GLY A 17 -15.12 3.33 -5.20
C GLY A 17 -14.94 2.30 -6.32
N GLY A 18 -14.32 2.72 -7.42
CA GLY A 18 -14.11 1.91 -8.61
C GLY A 18 -15.12 2.16 -9.72
N THR A 19 -14.90 1.44 -10.82
CA THR A 19 -15.71 1.49 -12.04
C THR A 19 -16.07 0.09 -12.49
N VAL A 20 -17.13 -0.01 -13.29
CA VAL A 20 -17.60 -1.26 -13.87
C VAL A 20 -17.57 -1.09 -15.39
N GLN A 21 -16.73 -1.88 -16.05
CA GLN A 21 -16.72 -1.98 -17.52
C GLN A 21 -17.59 -3.16 -17.94
N LYS A 22 -18.39 -2.96 -18.98
CA LYS A 22 -19.18 -4.02 -19.60
C LYS A 22 -18.82 -4.11 -21.07
N ALA A 23 -18.48 -5.31 -21.52
CA ALA A 23 -18.29 -5.59 -22.94
C ALA A 23 -19.64 -5.75 -23.64
N ASP A 24 -19.67 -5.40 -24.92
CA ASP A 24 -20.86 -5.58 -25.76
C ASP A 24 -21.23 -7.06 -25.90
N GLY A 25 -22.49 -7.33 -26.26
CA GLY A 25 -23.02 -8.69 -26.41
C GLY A 25 -23.62 -9.29 -25.12
N THR A 26 -23.76 -10.62 -25.11
CA THR A 26 -24.43 -11.39 -24.05
C THR A 26 -23.52 -12.51 -23.57
N PHE A 27 -23.32 -12.59 -22.26
CA PHE A 27 -22.53 -13.66 -21.64
C PHE A 27 -23.22 -15.02 -21.78
N ASP A 28 -22.52 -16.01 -22.32
CA ASP A 28 -22.94 -17.41 -22.39
C ASP A 28 -22.20 -18.23 -21.31
N PRO A 29 -22.88 -18.67 -20.23
CA PRO A 29 -22.24 -19.41 -19.14
C PRO A 29 -21.83 -20.84 -19.50
N ILE A 30 -22.30 -21.39 -20.62
CA ILE A 30 -22.05 -22.78 -21.03
C ILE A 30 -20.93 -22.84 -22.08
N LYS A 31 -20.96 -21.97 -23.09
CA LYS A 31 -20.00 -22.01 -24.23
C LYS A 31 -19.06 -20.82 -24.28
N GLY A 32 -19.37 -19.71 -23.59
CA GLY A 32 -18.72 -18.42 -23.74
C GLY A 32 -17.92 -17.94 -22.54
N GLN A 33 -17.56 -18.82 -21.58
CA GLN A 33 -16.91 -18.43 -20.33
C GLN A 33 -15.61 -17.63 -20.53
N MET A 34 -14.84 -17.98 -21.57
CA MET A 34 -13.59 -17.30 -21.94
C MET A 34 -13.77 -16.22 -23.01
N SER A 35 -15.00 -16.05 -23.50
CA SER A 35 -15.35 -15.08 -24.53
C SER A 35 -15.56 -13.70 -23.91
N PRO A 36 -15.19 -12.60 -24.61
CA PRO A 36 -15.33 -11.26 -24.06
C PRO A 36 -16.78 -10.77 -24.01
N GLU A 37 -17.71 -11.36 -24.75
CA GLU A 37 -19.06 -10.83 -24.93
C GLU A 37 -19.86 -10.80 -23.62
N GLY A 38 -20.50 -9.65 -23.35
CA GLY A 38 -21.32 -9.43 -22.16
C GLY A 38 -20.58 -9.52 -20.83
N GLN A 39 -19.25 -9.69 -20.84
CA GLN A 39 -18.42 -9.78 -19.63
C GLN A 39 -18.42 -8.45 -18.86
N ILE A 40 -18.26 -8.56 -17.55
CA ILE A 40 -18.22 -7.42 -16.63
C ILE A 40 -16.89 -7.43 -15.89
N ARG A 41 -16.31 -6.23 -15.72
CA ARG A 41 -15.06 -6.03 -14.99
C ARG A 41 -15.21 -4.91 -13.97
N HIS A 42 -15.15 -5.27 -12.69
CA HIS A 42 -15.04 -4.32 -11.59
C HIS A 42 -13.56 -3.95 -11.39
N SER A 43 -13.22 -2.67 -11.55
CA SER A 43 -11.83 -2.19 -11.58
C SER A 43 -11.67 -0.87 -10.84
N ASP A 44 -10.43 -0.41 -10.68
CA ASP A 44 -10.04 0.91 -10.15
C ASP A 44 -10.63 1.26 -8.77
N HIS A 45 -10.97 0.25 -7.98
CA HIS A 45 -11.29 0.44 -6.57
C HIS A 45 -10.02 0.75 -5.78
N ALA A 46 -10.14 1.49 -4.68
CA ALA A 46 -9.12 1.48 -3.63
C ALA A 46 -9.29 0.23 -2.75
N ASN A 47 -8.21 -0.23 -2.14
CA ASN A 47 -8.25 -1.26 -1.10
C ASN A 47 -7.89 -0.60 0.24
N VAL A 48 -8.75 -0.77 1.24
CA VAL A 48 -8.58 -0.15 2.55
C VAL A 48 -8.45 -1.25 3.59
N PHE A 49 -7.31 -1.29 4.28
CA PHE A 49 -7.16 -2.07 5.51
C PHE A 49 -7.36 -1.13 6.70
N TYR A 50 -8.20 -1.51 7.65
CA TYR A 50 -8.49 -0.68 8.82
C TYR A 50 -8.32 -1.44 10.12
N GLN A 51 -7.94 -0.70 11.16
CA GLN A 51 -7.85 -1.19 12.54
C GLN A 51 -8.44 -0.13 13.47
N LEU A 52 -9.35 -0.57 14.34
CA LEU A 52 -9.98 0.26 15.36
C LEU A 52 -9.48 -0.19 16.74
N PRO A 53 -8.91 0.71 17.56
CA PRO A 53 -8.38 0.34 18.87
C PRO A 53 -9.49 0.06 19.88
N SER A 54 -9.21 -0.79 20.86
CA SER A 54 -10.11 -1.05 22.00
C SER A 54 -10.37 0.19 22.84
N LYS A 55 -9.33 1.02 23.04
CA LYS A 55 -9.39 2.30 23.75
C LYS A 55 -9.26 3.45 22.74
N GLY A 56 -10.34 3.74 22.04
CA GLY A 56 -10.37 4.80 21.03
C GLY A 56 -10.47 6.20 21.62
N ASN A 57 -9.82 7.16 20.96
CA ASN A 57 -9.86 8.59 21.29
C ASN A 57 -10.94 9.36 20.50
N GLY A 58 -11.77 8.65 19.73
CA GLY A 58 -12.85 9.21 18.90
C GLY A 58 -12.43 9.71 17.52
N HIS A 59 -11.13 9.70 17.19
CA HIS A 59 -10.62 10.20 15.92
C HIS A 59 -10.11 9.07 15.01
N ASN A 60 -10.15 9.34 13.70
CA ASN A 60 -9.63 8.44 12.67
C ASN A 60 -8.53 9.14 11.87
N ILE A 61 -7.58 8.37 11.37
CA ILE A 61 -6.54 8.84 10.44
C ILE A 61 -6.52 7.93 9.21
N MET A 62 -6.44 8.56 8.04
CA MET A 62 -6.34 7.90 6.75
C MET A 62 -4.97 8.16 6.15
N PHE A 63 -4.27 7.11 5.76
CA PHE A 63 -2.94 7.20 5.16
C PHE A 63 -3.01 6.90 3.66
N LEU A 64 -2.61 7.88 2.86
CA LEU A 64 -2.59 7.81 1.41
C LEU A 64 -1.14 7.83 0.91
N PRO A 65 -0.61 6.72 0.35
CA PRO A 65 0.78 6.62 -0.06
C PRO A 65 1.10 7.46 -1.29
N GLY A 66 2.37 7.80 -1.48
CA GLY A 66 2.86 8.52 -2.65
C GLY A 66 3.04 7.65 -3.91
N TYR A 67 3.68 8.23 -4.92
CA TYR A 67 4.02 7.54 -6.16
C TYR A 67 4.90 6.31 -5.91
N GLY A 68 4.67 5.23 -6.67
CA GLY A 68 5.42 3.97 -6.58
C GLY A 68 5.21 3.15 -5.29
N GLN A 69 4.57 3.72 -4.27
CA GLN A 69 4.43 3.11 -2.95
C GLN A 69 3.04 2.52 -2.70
N SER A 70 2.89 1.76 -1.62
CA SER A 70 1.63 1.17 -1.14
C SER A 70 1.40 1.55 0.33
N ARG A 71 0.33 1.05 0.95
CA ARG A 71 0.09 1.23 2.38
C ARG A 71 1.27 0.82 3.28
N VAL A 72 2.17 -0.02 2.79
CA VAL A 72 3.37 -0.48 3.49
C VAL A 72 4.23 0.70 3.95
N SER A 73 4.21 1.85 3.26
CA SER A 73 4.94 3.05 3.67
C SER A 73 4.62 3.56 5.08
N TYR A 74 3.48 3.17 5.65
CA TYR A 74 3.05 3.60 6.97
C TYR A 74 3.03 2.46 8.00
N MET A 75 3.41 1.25 7.61
CA MET A 75 3.51 0.09 8.49
C MET A 75 4.91 0.06 9.13
N SER A 76 5.51 -1.10 9.37
CA SER A 76 6.87 -1.17 9.93
C SER A 76 7.89 -0.42 9.05
N THR A 77 8.84 0.27 9.69
CA THR A 77 9.96 0.90 9.00
C THR A 77 10.88 -0.15 8.37
N PRO A 78 11.72 0.19 7.38
CA PRO A 78 12.64 -0.76 6.77
C PRO A 78 13.53 -1.49 7.80
N ASP A 79 14.00 -0.77 8.83
CA ASP A 79 14.79 -1.32 9.93
C ASP A 79 13.97 -2.08 10.99
N GLY A 80 12.67 -2.29 10.78
CA GLY A 80 11.81 -3.13 11.61
C GLY A 80 11.22 -2.43 12.84
N ARG A 81 11.38 -1.11 12.98
CA ARG A 81 10.68 -0.35 14.02
C ARG A 81 9.19 -0.20 13.67
N PRO A 82 8.32 0.05 14.66
CA PRO A 82 6.93 0.43 14.39
C PRO A 82 6.88 1.72 13.57
N GLY A 83 6.04 1.76 12.54
CA GLY A 83 5.71 3.01 11.85
C GLY A 83 4.38 3.59 12.27
N PHE A 84 3.79 4.41 11.40
CA PHE A 84 2.66 5.26 11.78
C PHE A 84 1.39 4.47 12.08
N SER A 85 1.15 3.31 11.43
CA SER A 85 -0.01 2.46 11.73
C SER A 85 -0.07 2.14 13.23
N ASP A 86 1.03 1.64 13.77
CA ASP A 86 1.09 1.16 15.14
C ASP A 86 1.15 2.33 16.12
N ILE A 87 1.92 3.37 15.78
CA ILE A 87 2.06 4.57 16.63
C ILE A 87 0.70 5.26 16.81
N PHE A 88 -0.07 5.45 15.75
CA PHE A 88 -1.38 6.10 15.85
C PHE A 88 -2.44 5.19 16.46
N LEU A 89 -2.39 3.88 16.20
CA LEU A 89 -3.28 2.92 16.85
C LEU A 89 -3.07 2.89 18.38
N LYS A 90 -1.81 2.90 18.86
CA LYS A 90 -1.47 3.04 20.30
C LYS A 90 -1.97 4.34 20.92
N LYS A 91 -2.05 5.41 20.12
CA LYS A 91 -2.60 6.70 20.55
C LYS A 91 -4.14 6.75 20.51
N GLY A 92 -4.81 5.63 20.24
CA GLY A 92 -6.26 5.52 20.25
C GLY A 92 -6.95 5.96 18.95
N TYR A 93 -6.21 6.21 17.86
CA TYR A 93 -6.83 6.54 16.58
C TYR A 93 -7.32 5.29 15.86
N GLY A 94 -8.48 5.37 15.20
CA GLY A 94 -8.82 4.42 14.15
C GLY A 94 -7.90 4.66 12.94
N VAL A 95 -7.21 3.61 12.49
CA VAL A 95 -6.21 3.69 11.42
C VAL A 95 -6.77 3.07 10.15
N TYR A 96 -6.67 3.79 9.04
CA TYR A 96 -7.08 3.35 7.71
C TYR A 96 -5.90 3.47 6.74
N LEU A 97 -5.46 2.34 6.22
CA LEU A 97 -4.31 2.18 5.34
C LEU A 97 -4.79 1.90 3.90
N ILE A 98 -4.51 2.81 2.98
CA ILE A 98 -5.07 2.79 1.62
C ILE A 98 -4.01 2.33 0.61
N ASP A 99 -4.38 1.33 -0.18
CA ASP A 99 -3.79 1.13 -1.50
C ASP A 99 -4.69 1.83 -2.53
N GLN A 100 -4.10 2.78 -3.26
CA GLN A 100 -4.80 3.56 -4.29
C GLN A 100 -5.18 2.68 -5.49
N PRO A 101 -6.18 3.08 -6.30
CA PRO A 101 -6.51 2.37 -7.53
C PRO A 101 -5.27 2.04 -8.36
N ARG A 102 -5.18 0.78 -8.80
CA ARG A 102 -4.09 0.23 -9.65
C ARG A 102 -2.75 0.07 -8.91
N ARG A 103 -2.75 -0.04 -7.58
CA ARG A 103 -1.54 -0.21 -6.75
C ARG A 103 -1.77 -1.27 -5.67
N GLY A 104 -0.74 -2.06 -5.35
CA GLY A 104 -0.80 -3.03 -4.25
C GLY A 104 -2.00 -3.98 -4.36
N GLU A 105 -2.77 -4.13 -3.28
CA GLU A 105 -3.98 -4.96 -3.27
C GLU A 105 -5.17 -4.36 -4.05
N ALA A 106 -5.01 -3.17 -4.63
CA ALA A 106 -5.95 -2.51 -5.53
C ALA A 106 -5.52 -2.62 -7.01
N GLY A 107 -4.80 -3.68 -7.39
CA GLY A 107 -4.17 -3.83 -8.70
C GLY A 107 -5.11 -4.03 -9.91
N GLN A 108 -6.41 -4.25 -9.71
CA GLN A 108 -7.35 -4.52 -10.80
C GLN A 108 -7.66 -3.25 -11.61
N SER A 109 -6.91 -3.02 -12.68
CA SER A 109 -7.03 -1.81 -13.51
C SER A 109 -8.13 -1.91 -14.58
N SER A 110 -8.78 -0.78 -14.87
CA SER A 110 -9.69 -0.61 -16.01
C SER A 110 -8.96 -0.33 -17.33
N VAL A 111 -7.67 -0.05 -17.27
CA VAL A 111 -6.83 0.22 -18.45
C VAL A 111 -5.63 -0.72 -18.46
N PRO A 112 -5.14 -1.14 -19.64
CA PRO A 112 -3.90 -1.90 -19.73
C PRO A 112 -2.73 -1.10 -19.13
N MET A 113 -1.82 -1.82 -18.47
CA MET A 113 -0.58 -1.26 -17.94
C MET A 113 0.60 -2.15 -18.30
N THR A 114 1.68 -1.54 -18.78
CA THR A 114 2.97 -2.23 -18.96
C THR A 114 3.87 -1.86 -17.80
N LEU A 115 4.35 -2.86 -17.05
CA LEU A 115 5.29 -2.67 -15.95
C LEU A 115 6.71 -2.88 -16.44
N SER A 116 7.55 -1.86 -16.29
CA SER A 116 8.98 -1.97 -16.61
C SER A 116 9.71 -2.78 -15.54
N ALA A 117 10.61 -3.67 -15.94
CA ALA A 117 11.54 -4.38 -15.06
C ALA A 117 12.96 -3.77 -15.10
N GLN A 118 13.12 -2.56 -15.67
CA GLN A 118 14.41 -1.89 -15.71
C GLN A 118 14.88 -1.53 -14.30
N PRO A 119 16.11 -1.91 -13.89
CA PRO A 119 16.64 -1.51 -12.60
C PRO A 119 16.77 0.01 -12.48
N ASP A 120 16.13 0.61 -11.49
CA ASP A 120 16.13 2.06 -11.26
C ASP A 120 16.30 2.44 -9.77
N ASP A 121 16.59 1.48 -8.89
CA ASP A 121 16.69 1.69 -7.45
C ASP A 121 17.70 2.77 -7.04
N LEU A 122 18.81 2.92 -7.77
CA LEU A 122 19.83 3.95 -7.50
C LEU A 122 19.35 5.37 -7.84
N ASN A 123 18.45 5.51 -8.81
CA ASN A 123 17.75 6.76 -9.06
C ASN A 123 16.83 7.08 -7.87
N TRP A 124 16.04 6.10 -7.39
CA TRP A 124 15.16 6.28 -6.23
C TRP A 124 15.93 6.57 -4.95
N PHE A 125 17.10 5.97 -4.73
CA PHE A 125 17.99 6.28 -3.61
C PHE A 125 18.29 7.80 -3.53
N THR A 126 18.59 8.38 -4.69
CA THR A 126 18.88 9.81 -4.82
C THR A 126 17.61 10.66 -4.64
N GLN A 127 16.50 10.28 -5.29
CA GLN A 127 15.22 10.98 -5.19
C GLN A 127 14.65 11.00 -3.76
N PHE A 128 14.82 9.91 -3.01
CA PHE A 128 14.45 9.82 -1.59
C PHE A 128 15.43 10.55 -0.66
N ARG A 129 16.46 11.21 -1.23
CA ARG A 129 17.47 11.98 -0.51
C ARG A 129 18.22 11.14 0.53
N LEU A 130 18.45 9.85 0.23
CA LEU A 130 19.27 8.99 1.07
C LEU A 130 20.76 9.33 0.92
N GLY A 131 21.16 9.82 -0.25
CA GLY A 131 22.50 10.32 -0.54
C GLY A 131 22.84 10.26 -2.03
N LEU A 132 24.14 10.20 -2.32
CA LEU A 132 24.67 9.94 -3.66
C LEU A 132 25.31 8.57 -3.64
N TRP A 133 24.63 7.57 -4.19
CA TRP A 133 25.07 6.17 -4.12
C TRP A 133 26.56 6.02 -4.54
N PRO A 134 27.38 5.25 -3.81
CA PRO A 134 27.04 4.41 -2.65
C PRO A 134 27.10 5.13 -1.29
N LYS A 135 27.21 6.47 -1.27
CA LYS A 135 27.36 7.25 -0.04
C LYS A 135 26.01 7.80 0.44
N PHE A 136 25.64 7.45 1.66
CA PHE A 136 24.54 8.12 2.36
C PHE A 136 24.90 9.56 2.72
N MET A 137 23.89 10.42 2.86
CA MET A 137 24.07 11.77 3.39
C MET A 137 24.54 11.73 4.84
N LYS A 138 25.36 12.71 5.23
CA LYS A 138 25.80 12.88 6.62
C LYS A 138 24.58 13.07 7.53
N ASN A 139 24.54 12.34 8.64
CA ASN A 139 23.45 12.36 9.64
C ASN A 139 22.07 11.92 9.12
N ALA A 140 22.02 11.11 8.04
CA ALA A 140 20.77 10.54 7.55
C ALA A 140 20.05 9.77 8.67
N GLN A 141 18.75 10.03 8.86
CA GLN A 141 17.88 9.28 9.78
C GLN A 141 17.41 7.97 9.13
N PHE A 142 18.38 7.22 8.63
CA PHE A 142 18.21 5.93 7.96
C PHE A 142 19.25 4.96 8.53
N PRO A 143 18.97 3.65 8.62
CA PRO A 143 19.91 2.64 9.12
C PRO A 143 21.14 2.44 8.21
N THR A 144 22.03 3.42 8.15
CA THR A 144 23.14 3.44 7.18
C THR A 144 24.20 2.38 7.44
N ASP A 145 24.29 1.82 8.64
CA ASP A 145 25.30 0.82 9.05
C ASP A 145 24.85 -0.63 8.90
N ASP A 146 23.58 -0.87 8.54
CA ASP A 146 23.06 -2.22 8.36
C ASP A 146 23.51 -2.80 7.00
N PRO A 147 24.17 -3.98 6.97
CA PRO A 147 24.65 -4.62 5.75
C PRO A 147 23.56 -4.93 4.72
N ARG A 148 22.28 -4.96 5.10
CA ARG A 148 21.15 -5.14 4.18
C ARG A 148 21.00 -3.97 3.21
N TYR A 149 21.39 -2.76 3.58
CA TYR A 149 21.22 -1.54 2.76
C TYR A 149 22.50 -1.11 2.02
N ARG A 150 23.52 -1.98 1.98
CA ARG A 150 24.82 -1.71 1.34
C ARG A 150 25.19 -2.71 0.24
N ARG A 151 24.22 -3.52 -0.23
CA ARG A 151 24.45 -4.58 -1.24
C ARG A 151 24.26 -4.06 -2.66
N ASN A 152 24.98 -4.67 -3.60
CA ASN A 152 24.72 -4.58 -5.05
C ASN A 152 23.94 -5.81 -5.48
#